data_AF-A0A7V4BS71-F1
#
_entry.id   AF-A0A7V4BS71-F1
#
_cell.length_a   1.000
_cell.length_b   1.000
_cell.length_c   1.000
_cell.angle_alpha   90.00
_cell.angle_beta   90.00
_cell.angle_gamma   90.00
#
_symmetry.space_group_name_H-M   'P 1'
#
loop_
_entity.id
_entity.type
_entity.pdbx_description
1 polymer ?
#
loop_
_entity_poly.entity_id
_entity_poly.type
_entity_poly.pdbx_seq_one_letter_code
_entity_poly.pdbx_strand_id
1 'polypeptide(L)' 'MKRKEATITDLAQMLGLNVSTVSRALQDNPRISEETRRKVQKAAARLNYQPNSFAAGLRSG' A
#
# COMPACT_ATOMS: atom_id res chain seq x y z
N MET A 1 10.45 3.98 22.20
CA MET A 1 9.20 4.49 21.60
C MET A 1 9.06 3.90 20.19
N LYS A 2 8.12 2.99 19.96
CA LYS A 2 7.92 2.36 18.63
C LYS A 2 7.37 3.43 17.68
N ARG A 3 8.17 3.87 16.69
CA ARG A 3 7.65 4.62 15.55
C ARG A 3 6.69 3.67 14.85
N LYS A 4 5.39 3.96 14.85
CA LYS A 4 4.42 3.21 14.05
C LYS A 4 4.80 3.43 12.60
N GLU A 5 5.47 2.44 12.01
CA GLU A 5 5.64 2.38 10.57
C GLU A 5 4.25 2.34 9.96
N ALA A 6 3.97 3.27 9.05
CA ALA A 6 2.69 3.26 8.36
C ALA A 6 2.55 1.92 7.65
N THR A 7 1.41 1.26 7.84
CA THR A 7 1.14 -0.03 7.22
C THR A 7 0.22 0.14 6.02
N ILE A 8 0.14 -0.90 5.19
CA ILE A 8 -0.83 -0.94 4.09
C ILE A 8 -2.28 -0.81 4.58
N THR A 9 -2.53 -1.19 5.84
CA THR A 9 -3.82 -1.06 6.52
C THR A 9 -4.14 0.40 6.83
N ASP A 10 -3.15 1.19 7.24
CA ASP A 10 -3.34 2.64 7.47
C ASP A 10 -3.67 3.37 6.16
N LEU A 11 -2.99 2.99 5.06
CA LEU A 11 -3.30 3.49 3.72
C LEU A 11 -4.73 3.15 3.29
N ALA A 12 -5.16 1.92 3.56
CA ALA A 12 -6.50 1.44 3.26
C ALA A 12 -7.56 2.25 4.02
N GLN A 13 -7.37 2.44 5.33
CA GLN A 13 -8.28 3.25 6.14
C GLN A 13 -8.31 4.71 5.72
N MET A 14 -7.14 5.32 5.45
CA MET A 14 -7.04 6.72 5.05
C MET A 14 -7.75 7.01 3.72
N LEU A 15 -7.70 6.06 2.78
CA LEU A 15 -8.33 6.19 1.47
C LEU A 15 -9.77 5.66 1.44
N GLY A 16 -10.26 5.07 2.53
CA GLY A 16 -11.55 4.37 2.55
C GLY A 16 -11.59 3.16 1.62
N LEU A 17 -10.44 2.58 1.31
CA LEU A 17 -10.28 1.44 0.42
C LEU A 17 -10.00 0.18 1.22
N ASN A 18 -10.26 -0.98 0.60
CA ASN A 18 -9.86 -2.24 1.21
C ASN A 18 -8.34 -2.46 1.04
N VAL A 19 -7.72 -3.17 1.99
CA VAL A 19 -6.29 -3.53 1.95
C VAL A 19 -5.95 -4.25 0.64
N SER A 20 -6.83 -5.12 0.16
CA SER A 20 -6.64 -5.81 -1.13
C SER A 20 -6.66 -4.86 -2.32
N THR A 21 -7.41 -3.75 -2.24
CA THR A 21 -7.46 -2.71 -3.28
C THR A 21 -6.18 -1.89 -3.28
N VAL A 22 -5.68 -1.52 -2.09
CA VAL A 22 -4.40 -0.81 -1.94
C VAL A 22 -3.24 -1.68 -2.39
N SER A 23 -3.23 -2.97 -2.01
CA SER A 23 -2.23 -3.94 -2.45
C SER A 23 -2.21 -4.09 -3.97
N ARG A 24 -3.39 -4.27 -4.60
CA ARG A 24 -3.52 -4.32 -6.05
C ARG A 24 -3.10 -3.00 -6.73
N ALA A 25 -3.40 -1.85 -6.12
CA ALA A 25 -3.00 -0.55 -6.63
C ALA A 25 -1.47 -0.36 -6.58
N LEU A 26 -0.81 -0.84 -5.53
CA LEU A 26 0.65 -0.81 -5.40
C LEU A 26 1.34 -1.79 -6.36
N GLN A 27 0.67 -2.89 -6.72
CA GLN A 27 1.13 -3.86 -7.72
C GLN A 27 0.81 -3.46 -9.17
N ASP A 28 0.39 -2.21 -9.41
CA ASP A 28 0.03 -1.71 -10.74
C ASP A 28 -1.06 -2.52 -11.45
N ASN A 29 -1.99 -3.10 -10.69
CA ASN A 29 -3.03 -3.97 -11.25
C ASN A 29 -3.97 -3.17 -12.18
N PRO A 30 -4.22 -3.64 -13.43
CA PRO A 30 -5.05 -2.94 -14.41
C PRO A 30 -6.54 -2.86 -14.01
N ARG A 31 -6.99 -3.65 -13.03
CA ARG A 31 -8.36 -3.52 -12.46
C ARG A 31 -8.55 -2.27 -11.61
N ILE A 32 -7.47 -1.59 -11.22
CA ILE A 32 -7.54 -0.36 -10.44
C ILE A 32 -7.34 0.83 -11.37
N SER A 33 -8.30 1.75 -11.33
CA SER A 33 -8.25 2.99 -12.10
C SER A 33 -6.98 3.77 -11.76
N GLU A 34 -6.36 4.39 -12.77
CA GLU A 34 -5.14 5.17 -12.60
C GLU A 34 -5.29 6.28 -11.54
N GLU A 35 -6.48 6.87 -11.44
CA GLU A 35 -6.78 7.88 -10.43
C GLU A 35 -6.62 7.33 -9.01
N THR A 36 -7.19 6.16 -8.74
CA THR A 36 -7.08 5.47 -7.46
C THR A 36 -5.63 5.05 -7.20
N ARG A 37 -4.92 4.59 -8.23
CA ARG A 37 -3.51 4.21 -8.15
C ARG A 37 -2.62 5.38 -7.75
N ARG A 38 -2.81 6.54 -8.39
CA ARG A 38 -2.12 7.79 -8.05
C ARG A 38 -2.44 8.25 -6.64
N LYS A 39 -3.70 8.16 -6.19
CA LYS A 39 -4.09 8.47 -4.80
C LYS A 39 -3.36 7.57 -3.80
N VAL A 40 -3.33 6.26 -4.06
CA VAL A 40 -2.61 5.28 -3.24
C VAL A 40 -1.11 5.57 -3.19
N GLN A 41 -0.47 5.79 -4.34
CA GLN A 41 0.96 6.11 -4.41
C GLN A 41 1.30 7.42 -3.70
N LYS A 42 0.48 8.47 -3.83
CA LYS A 42 0.66 9.73 -3.10
C LYS A 42 0.55 9.53 -1.59
N ALA A 43 -0.46 8.79 -1.14
CA ALA A 43 -0.64 8.51 0.28
C ALA A 43 0.52 7.66 0.82
N ALA A 44 0.98 6.66 0.05
CA ALA A 44 2.11 5.82 0.40
C ALA A 44 3.40 6.64 0.54
N ALA A 45 3.67 7.54 -0.41
CA ALA A 45 4.80 8.46 -0.35
C ALA A 45 4.72 9.39 0.87
N ARG A 46 3.55 9.95 1.19
CA ARG A 46 3.35 10.80 2.38
C ARG A 46 3.60 10.08 3.70
N LEU A 47 3.21 8.81 3.75
CA LEU A 47 3.36 7.96 4.92
C LEU A 47 4.74 7.30 5.01
N ASN A 48 5.64 7.61 4.06
CA ASN A 48 6.92 6.94 3.90
C ASN A 48 6.77 5.40 3.82
N TYR A 49 5.60 4.95 3.34
CA TYR A 49 5.32 3.54 3.10
C TYR A 49 6.06 3.12 1.84
N GLN A 50 7.17 2.42 2.04
CA GLN A 50 7.85 1.73 0.97
C GLN A 50 7.20 0.34 0.83
N PRO A 51 6.61 0.00 -0.34
CA PRO A 51 6.23 -1.38 -0.60
C PRO A 51 7.52 -2.19 -0.53
N ASN A 52 7.70 -2.89 0.59
CA ASN A 52 8.91 -3.61 0.85
C ASN A 52 8.87 -4.85 -0.05
N SER A 53 9.46 -4.78 -1.23
CA SER A 53 9.62 -5.92 -2.14
C SER A 53 10.29 -7.11 -1.45
N PHE A 54 11.05 -6.85 -0.37
CA PHE A 54 11.64 -7.84 0.52
C PHE A 54 10.64 -8.60 1.41
N ALA A 55 9.48 -8.04 1.75
CA ALA A 55 8.47 -8.74 2.55
C ALA A 55 7.72 -9.83 1.75
N ALA A 56 7.83 -9.81 0.41
CA ALA A 56 7.29 -10.87 -0.45
C ALA A 56 8.08 -12.19 -0.37
N GLY A 57 9.32 -12.18 0.16
CA GLY A 57 10.19 -13.36 0.23
C GLY A 57 10.04 -14.22 1.48
N LEU A 58 9.36 -13.76 2.53
CA LEU A 58 9.30 -14.47 3.83
C LEU A 58 8.07 -15.37 4.02
N ARG A 59 7.30 -15.63 2.96
CA ARG A 59 6.14 -16.55 3.01
C ARG A 59 6.32 -17.84 2.19
N SER A 60 7.55 -18.09 1.77
CA SER A 60 7.99 -19.33 1.10
C SER A 60 9.02 -20.01 1.99
N GLY A 61 8.53 -20.74 3.00
CA GLY A 61 9.31 -21.56 3.92
C GLY A 61 8.37 -22.46 4.69
#